data_AF-A0A9E4KJK1-F1
#
_entry.id   AF-A0A9E4KJK1-F1
#
_cell.length_a   1.000
_cell.length_b   1.000
_cell.length_c   1.000
_cell.angle_alpha   90.00
_cell.angle_beta   90.00
_cell.angle_gamma   90.00
#
_symmetry.space_group_name_H-M   'P 1'
#
loop_
_entity.id
_entity.type
_entity.pdbx_description
1 polymer ?
#
loop_
_entity_poly.entity_id
_entity_poly.type
_entity_poly.pdbx_seq_one_letter_code
_entity_poly.pdbx_strand_id
1 'polypeptide(L)'
;MTLTNEHRAVSPQFMQQADEELGRGDQLQASEKAWGAAVRAVKPIAEHRGWQHDSHRHLFIAARRIAEENHDNEIRELFGVASSLHVNFYEGWMDLQTVVGNIDSVKRLLGKLDSLEDVPA
;
A
#
# COMPACT_ATOMS: atom_id res chain seq x y z
N MET A 1 -8.05 19.59 -12.34
CA MET A 1 -8.32 19.51 -10.89
C MET A 1 -7.08 18.89 -10.28
N THR A 2 -6.17 19.74 -9.79
CA THR A 2 -4.84 19.35 -9.32
C THR A 2 -5.00 18.45 -8.11
N LEU A 3 -4.27 17.32 -8.08
CA LEU A 3 -4.21 16.42 -6.93
C LEU A 3 -3.97 17.24 -5.67
N THR A 4 -4.98 17.36 -4.82
CA THR A 4 -4.81 18.00 -3.52
C THR A 4 -3.89 17.09 -2.72
N ASN A 5 -2.69 17.62 -2.44
CA ASN A 5 -1.60 17.04 -1.65
C ASN A 5 -2.04 16.35 -0.33
N GLU A 6 -3.27 16.56 0.13
CA GLU A 6 -3.83 15.98 1.36
C GLU A 6 -3.95 14.45 1.33
N HIS A 7 -4.20 13.82 0.17
CA HIS A 7 -4.31 12.35 0.10
C HIS A 7 -2.94 11.65 0.00
N ARG A 8 -1.96 12.28 -0.66
CA ARG A 8 -0.59 11.76 -0.79
C ARG A 8 0.19 11.85 0.54
N ALA A 9 -0.17 12.80 1.41
CA ALA A 9 0.50 13.06 2.69
C ALA A 9 0.22 12.04 3.82
N VAL A 10 -0.71 11.09 3.65
CA VAL A 10 -1.09 10.15 4.72
C VAL A 10 -0.25 8.87 4.71
N SER A 11 0.31 8.48 3.56
CA SER A 11 1.12 7.26 3.44
C SER A 11 2.39 7.27 4.33
N PRO A 12 3.15 8.38 4.43
CA PRO A 12 4.31 8.47 5.32
C PRO A 12 3.98 8.28 6.81
N GLN A 13 2.82 8.77 7.26
CA GLN A 13 2.40 8.65 8.66
C GLN A 13 2.08 7.20 9.04
N PHE A 14 1.47 6.43 8.13
CA PHE A 14 1.19 5.01 8.39
C PHE A 14 2.45 4.16 8.36
N MET A 15 3.41 4.50 7.50
CA MET A 15 4.72 3.83 7.52
C MET A 15 5.52 4.15 8.77
N GLN A 16 5.48 5.40 9.25
CA GLN A 16 6.05 5.76 10.54
C GLN A 16 5.42 4.94 11.67
N GLN A 17 4.09 4.83 11.70
CA GLN A 17 3.40 3.99 12.68
C GLN A 17 3.82 2.52 12.57
N ALA A 18 3.97 1.97 11.36
CA ALA A 18 4.44 0.60 11.18
C ALA A 18 5.84 0.39 11.77
N ASP A 19 6.77 1.32 11.53
CA ASP A 19 8.13 1.28 12.09
C ASP A 19 8.12 1.45 13.63
N GLU A 20 7.23 2.29 14.17
CA GLU A 20 7.06 2.46 15.62
C GLU A 20 6.55 1.18 16.31
N GLU A 21 5.57 0.49 15.72
CA GLU A 21 5.03 -0.76 16.27
C GLU A 21 6.07 -1.89 16.19
N LEU A 22 6.86 -1.97 15.10
CA LEU A 22 8.01 -2.86 15.03
C LEU A 22 9.02 -2.59 16.16
N GLY A 23 9.33 -1.31 16.41
CA GLY A 23 10.24 -0.91 17.50
C GLY A 23 9.73 -1.29 18.89
N ARG A 24 8.41 -1.45 19.05
CA ARG A 24 7.77 -1.94 20.29
C ARG A 24 7.63 -3.46 20.34
N GLY A 25 7.96 -4.17 19.25
CA GLY A 25 7.80 -5.62 19.12
C GLY A 25 6.38 -6.07 18.76
N ASP A 26 5.48 -5.16 18.39
CA ASP A 26 4.11 -5.49 17.95
C ASP A 26 4.05 -5.69 16.43
N GLN A 27 4.51 -6.84 15.99
CA GLN A 27 4.56 -7.18 14.56
C GLN A 27 3.17 -7.29 13.91
N LEU A 28 2.11 -7.58 14.69
CA LEU A 28 0.75 -7.68 14.16
C LEU A 28 0.23 -6.28 13.83
N GLN A 29 0.37 -5.33 14.76
CA GLN A 29 0.01 -3.94 14.51
C GLN A 29 0.87 -3.33 13.40
N ALA A 30 2.17 -3.61 13.37
CA ALA A 30 3.03 -3.18 12.28
C ALA A 30 2.51 -3.66 10.90
N SER A 31 2.04 -4.91 10.83
CA SER A 31 1.45 -5.48 9.61
C SER A 31 0.19 -4.72 9.18
N GLU A 32 -0.71 -4.42 10.11
CA GLU A 32 -1.94 -3.67 9.81
C GLU A 32 -1.66 -2.23 9.38
N LYS A 33 -0.68 -1.56 10.00
CA LYS A 33 -0.28 -0.20 9.62
C LYS A 33 0.29 -0.16 8.20
N ALA A 34 1.16 -1.11 7.85
CA ALA A 34 1.75 -1.19 6.53
C ALA A 34 0.71 -1.52 5.45
N TRP A 35 -0.24 -2.44 5.74
CA TRP A 35 -1.39 -2.65 4.87
C TRP A 35 -2.20 -1.37 4.66
N GLY A 36 -2.50 -0.65 5.74
CA GLY A 36 -3.20 0.63 5.70
C GLY A 36 -2.51 1.68 4.83
N ALA A 37 -1.17 1.75 4.87
CA ALA A 37 -0.38 2.62 4.02
C ALA A 37 -0.57 2.29 2.52
N ALA A 38 -0.46 1.01 2.15
CA ALA A 38 -0.65 0.56 0.77
C ALA A 38 -2.05 0.89 0.23
N VAL A 39 -3.10 0.63 1.02
CA VAL A 39 -4.49 0.97 0.65
C VAL A 39 -4.66 2.47 0.43
N ARG A 40 -4.09 3.29 1.31
CA ARG A 40 -4.20 4.75 1.23
C ARG A 40 -3.41 5.35 0.08
N ALA A 41 -2.39 4.66 -0.43
CA ALA A 41 -1.66 5.09 -1.63
C ALA A 41 -2.40 4.74 -2.93
N VAL A 42 -3.10 3.60 -2.98
CA VAL A 42 -3.85 3.19 -4.19
C VAL A 42 -5.17 3.95 -4.35
N LYS A 43 -5.88 4.22 -3.25
CA LYS A 43 -7.21 4.87 -3.29
C LYS A 43 -7.26 6.19 -4.06
N PRO A 44 -6.35 7.16 -3.85
CA PRO A 44 -6.41 8.44 -4.55
C PRO A 44 -6.20 8.32 -6.06
N ILE A 45 -5.35 7.38 -6.49
CA ILE A 45 -5.13 7.09 -7.92
C ILE A 45 -6.41 6.51 -8.51
N ALA A 46 -7.02 5.53 -7.83
CA ALA A 46 -8.30 4.96 -8.26
C ALA A 46 -9.40 6.02 -8.34
N GLU A 47 -9.50 6.89 -7.33
CA GLU A 47 -10.46 7.98 -7.25
C GLU A 47 -10.28 8.97 -8.40
N HIS A 48 -9.04 9.40 -8.66
CA HIS A 48 -8.72 10.31 -9.77
C HIS A 48 -9.08 9.72 -11.13
N ARG A 49 -8.95 8.40 -11.31
CA ARG A 49 -9.33 7.68 -12.53
C ARG A 49 -10.79 7.25 -12.57
N GLY A 50 -11.61 7.62 -11.58
CA GLY A 50 -13.03 7.26 -11.50
C GLY A 50 -13.28 5.77 -11.30
N TRP A 51 -12.31 5.03 -10.75
CA TRP A 51 -12.44 3.60 -10.47
C TRP A 51 -13.01 3.35 -9.07
N GLN A 52 -13.71 2.23 -8.92
CA GLN A 52 -14.17 1.77 -7.62
C GLN A 52 -12.97 1.45 -6.71
N HIS A 53 -13.12 1.70 -5.40
CA HIS A 53 -12.04 1.52 -4.40
C HIS A 53 -12.55 1.21 -2.98
N ASP A 54 -13.82 0.80 -2.86
CA ASP A 54 -14.54 0.58 -1.59
C ASP A 54 -14.43 -0.86 -1.04
N SER A 55 -13.68 -1.75 -1.71
CA SER A 55 -13.46 -3.13 -1.26
C SER A 55 -12.06 -3.62 -1.59
N HIS A 56 -11.59 -4.70 -0.93
CA HIS A 56 -10.32 -5.35 -1.28
C HIS A 56 -10.28 -5.73 -2.76
N ARG A 57 -11.36 -6.32 -3.29
CA ARG A 57 -11.46 -6.66 -4.72
C ARG A 57 -11.21 -5.44 -5.61
N HIS A 58 -11.82 -4.30 -5.29
CA HIS A 58 -11.67 -3.08 -6.08
C HIS A 58 -10.25 -2.50 -5.97
N LEU A 59 -9.63 -2.55 -4.80
CA LEU A 59 -8.24 -2.14 -4.62
C LEU A 59 -7.25 -3.03 -5.41
N PHE A 60 -7.47 -4.35 -5.43
CA PHE A 60 -6.68 -5.26 -6.26
C PHE A 60 -6.86 -4.99 -7.76
N ILE A 61 -8.09 -4.68 -8.20
CA ILE A 61 -8.36 -4.27 -9.58
C ILE A 61 -7.63 -2.97 -9.90
N ALA A 62 -7.65 -1.98 -9.00
CA ALA A 62 -6.94 -0.73 -9.16
C ALA A 62 -5.42 -0.95 -9.25
N ALA A 63 -4.82 -1.71 -8.32
CA ALA A 63 -3.39 -2.02 -8.35
C ALA A 63 -2.97 -2.72 -9.66
N ARG A 64 -3.78 -3.65 -10.18
CA ARG A 64 -3.54 -4.27 -11.48
C ARG A 64 -3.61 -3.26 -12.63
N ARG A 65 -4.61 -2.38 -12.65
CA ARG A 65 -4.73 -1.36 -13.70
C ARG A 65 -3.57 -0.36 -13.68
N ILE A 66 -3.15 0.08 -12.49
CA ILE A 66 -1.97 0.94 -12.31
C ILE A 66 -0.73 0.24 -12.88
N ALA A 67 -0.54 -1.05 -12.57
CA ALA A 67 0.56 -1.84 -13.10
C ALA A 67 0.53 -1.92 -14.64
N GLU A 68 -0.64 -2.17 -15.23
CA GLU A 68 -0.83 -2.27 -16.69
C GLU A 68 -0.51 -0.95 -17.40
N GLU A 69 -1.01 0.18 -16.89
CA GLU A 69 -0.81 1.50 -17.48
C GLU A 69 0.64 1.97 -17.43
N ASN A 70 1.41 1.53 -16.42
CA ASN A 70 2.80 1.90 -16.23
C ASN A 70 3.79 0.84 -16.71
N HIS A 71 3.29 -0.25 -17.32
CA HIS A 71 4.09 -1.40 -17.73
C HIS A 71 4.98 -1.96 -16.59
N ASP A 72 4.49 -1.88 -15.35
CA ASP A 72 5.21 -2.26 -14.14
C ASP A 72 4.37 -3.25 -13.31
N ASN A 73 4.45 -4.53 -13.69
CA ASN A 73 3.72 -5.63 -13.02
C ASN A 73 4.04 -5.77 -11.54
N GLU A 74 5.19 -5.24 -11.10
CA GLU A 74 5.63 -5.32 -9.72
C GLU A 74 4.72 -4.55 -8.77
N ILE A 75 4.03 -3.50 -9.26
CA ILE A 75 3.03 -2.76 -8.47
C ILE A 75 1.93 -3.72 -7.97
N ARG A 76 1.42 -4.57 -8.87
CA ARG A 76 0.39 -5.56 -8.54
C ARG A 76 0.92 -6.61 -7.56
N GLU A 77 2.16 -7.06 -7.76
CA GLU A 77 2.79 -8.09 -6.93
C GLU A 77 3.05 -7.57 -5.52
N LEU A 78 3.63 -6.37 -5.38
CA LEU A 78 3.87 -5.73 -4.09
C LEU A 78 2.56 -5.42 -3.36
N PHE A 79 1.48 -5.05 -4.06
CA PHE A 79 0.17 -4.89 -3.43
C PHE A 79 -0.38 -6.23 -2.90
N GLY A 80 -0.13 -7.33 -3.61
CA GLY A 80 -0.42 -8.68 -3.11
C GLY A 80 0.35 -9.01 -1.83
N VAL A 81 1.64 -8.66 -1.76
CA VAL A 81 2.45 -8.79 -0.54
C VAL A 81 1.86 -7.94 0.59
N ALA A 82 1.49 -6.69 0.33
CA ALA A 82 0.85 -5.83 1.31
C ALA A 82 -0.45 -6.45 1.87
N SER A 83 -1.26 -7.10 1.04
CA SER A 83 -2.47 -7.78 1.49
C SER A 83 -2.18 -8.98 2.40
N SER A 84 -1.02 -9.63 2.27
CA SER A 84 -0.64 -10.74 3.16
C SER A 84 -0.34 -10.26 4.59
N LEU A 85 0.13 -9.01 4.75
CA LEU A 85 0.27 -8.37 6.08
C LEU A 85 -1.09 -8.16 6.74
N HIS A 86 -2.13 -7.85 5.98
CA HIS A 86 -3.49 -7.74 6.53
C HIS A 86 -4.00 -9.09 7.05
N VAL A 87 -3.75 -10.18 6.33
CA VAL A 87 -4.05 -11.53 6.81
C VAL A 87 -3.23 -11.85 8.06
N ASN A 88 -1.94 -11.48 8.07
CA ASN A 88 -1.07 -11.67 9.21
C ASN A 88 -1.57 -10.96 10.47
N PHE A 89 -2.16 -9.77 10.36
CA PHE A 89 -2.74 -9.08 11.52
C PHE A 89 -3.79 -9.93 12.25
N TYR A 90 -4.61 -10.71 11.53
CA TYR A 90 -5.64 -11.57 12.12
C TYR A 90 -5.12 -12.95 12.53
N GLU A 91 -4.21 -13.52 11.75
CA GLU A 91 -3.80 -14.92 11.91
C GLU A 91 -2.46 -15.09 12.62
N GLY A 92 -1.62 -14.06 12.66
CA GLY A 92 -0.30 -14.07 13.31
C GLY A 92 0.63 -15.17 12.79
N TRP A 93 0.54 -15.50 11.51
CA TRP A 93 1.20 -16.67 10.92
C TRP A 93 2.63 -16.41 10.43
N MET A 94 3.02 -15.14 10.23
CA MET A 94 4.36 -14.75 9.77
C MET A 94 5.35 -14.64 10.93
N ASP A 95 6.59 -15.03 10.67
CA ASP A 95 7.70 -14.67 11.55
C ASP A 95 8.13 -13.21 11.35
N LEU A 96 8.91 -12.69 12.31
CA LEU A 96 9.35 -11.29 12.32
C LEU A 96 10.15 -10.93 11.07
N GLN A 97 11.00 -11.84 10.57
CA GLN A 97 11.81 -11.59 9.39
C GLN A 97 10.92 -11.38 8.15
N THR A 98 9.88 -12.20 8.01
CA THR A 98 8.88 -12.10 6.94
C THR A 98 8.08 -10.81 7.06
N VAL A 99 7.65 -10.43 8.27
CA VAL A 99 6.94 -9.15 8.49
C VAL A 99 7.81 -7.96 8.06
N VAL A 100 9.07 -7.91 8.49
CA VAL A 100 10.00 -6.83 8.13
C VAL A 100 10.21 -6.76 6.61
N GLY A 101 10.47 -7.89 5.95
CA GLY A 101 10.66 -7.92 4.49
C GLY A 101 9.40 -7.52 3.71
N ASN A 102 8.22 -7.87 4.20
CA ASN A 102 6.95 -7.47 3.60
C ASN A 102 6.67 -5.97 3.82
N ILE A 103 7.06 -5.40 4.96
CA ILE A 103 6.99 -3.96 5.21
C ILE A 103 7.92 -3.19 4.26
N ASP A 104 9.13 -3.70 4.01
CA ASP A 104 10.03 -3.10 3.02
C ASP A 104 9.46 -3.19 1.60
N SER A 105 8.75 -4.27 1.27
CA SER A 105 7.99 -4.37 0.02
C SER A 105 6.89 -3.32 -0.09
N VAL A 106 6.21 -2.98 1.01
CA VAL A 106 5.27 -1.86 1.06
C VAL A 106 5.99 -0.52 0.82
N LYS A 107 7.14 -0.26 1.47
CA LYS A 107 7.93 0.96 1.22
C LYS A 107 8.28 1.12 -0.25
N ARG A 108 8.65 0.02 -0.91
CA ARG A 108 8.95 0.00 -2.35
C ARG A 108 7.72 0.27 -3.21
N LEU A 109 6.56 -0.30 -2.87
CA LEU A 109 5.29 -0.01 -3.55
C LEU A 109 4.97 1.48 -3.49
N LEU A 110 5.10 2.07 -2.30
CA LEU A 110 4.83 3.50 -2.10
C LEU A 110 5.75 4.37 -2.96
N GLY A 111 7.05 4.09 -2.99
CA GLY A 111 7.99 4.82 -3.84
C GLY A 111 7.63 4.74 -5.34
N LYS A 112 7.15 3.58 -5.81
CA LYS A 112 6.65 3.44 -7.18
C LYS A 112 5.40 4.29 -7.41
N LEU A 113 4.39 4.18 -6.54
CA LEU A 113 3.15 4.94 -6.64
C LEU A 113 3.39 6.46 -6.56
N ASP A 114 4.34 6.90 -5.75
CA ASP A 114 4.72 8.31 -5.64
C ASP A 114 5.46 8.81 -6.90
N SER A 115 6.20 7.93 -7.58
CA SER A 115 6.88 8.27 -8.83
C SER A 115 5.96 8.32 -10.05
N LEU A 116 4.70 7.92 -9.91
CA LEU A 116 3.71 8.09 -10.96
C LEU A 116 3.46 9.59 -11.12
N GLU A 117 3.92 10.15 -12.25
CA GLU A 117 3.56 11.49 -12.69
C GLU A 117 2.03 11.59 -12.79
N ASP A 118 1.49 12.79 -12.60
CA ASP A 118 0.08 13.09 -12.85
C ASP A 118 -0.18 12.92 -14.36
N VAL A 119 -0.37 11.68 -14.81
CA VAL A 119 -0.75 11.39 -16.19
C VAL A 119 -2.11 12.05 -16.40
N PRO A 120 -2.22 13.08 -17.26
CA PRO A 120 -3.49 13.75 -17.48
C PRO A 120 -4.50 12.73 -18.01
N ALA A 121 -5.73 12.83 -17.50
CA ALA A 121 -6.88 12.07 -17.98
C ALA A 121 -7.11 12.22 -19.48
#